data_AF-D8RNS4-F1
#
_entry.id   AF-D8RNS4-F1
#
_cell.length_a   1.000
_cell.length_b   1.000
_cell.length_c   1.000
_cell.angle_alpha   90.00
_cell.angle_beta   90.00
_cell.angle_gamma   90.00
#
_symmetry.space_group_name_H-M   'P 1'
#
loop_
_entity.id
_entity.type
_entity.pdbx_description
1 polymer ?
#
loop_
_entity_poly.entity_id
_entity_poly.type
_entity_poly.pdbx_seq_one_letter_code
_entity_poly.pdbx_strand_id
1 'polypeptide(L)'
;IADARAVFDGIQQQALTPSWNVMIAAYAQNGDFLEARRLFDRAPRRDVFTWTTLMHGAAQHEGIASARGIFRLMPGRTAVSWNSMIA
;
A
#
# COMPACT_ATOMS: atom_id res chain seq x y z
N ILE A 1 12.27 -9.27 4.78
CA ILE A 1 11.59 -8.00 5.13
C ILE A 1 12.41 -7.17 6.13
N ALA A 2 12.92 -7.77 7.22
CA ALA A 2 13.65 -7.06 8.27
C ALA A 2 14.85 -6.22 7.77
N ASP A 3 15.71 -6.78 6.91
CA ASP A 3 16.87 -6.05 6.38
C ASP A 3 16.46 -4.89 5.45
N ALA A 4 15.45 -5.10 4.62
CA ALA A 4 14.89 -4.05 3.76
C ALA A 4 14.27 -2.92 4.59
N ARG A 5 13.70 -3.23 5.76
CA ARG A 5 13.12 -2.26 6.69
C ARG A 5 14.19 -1.40 7.36
N ALA A 6 15.27 -2.01 7.86
CA ALA A 6 16.38 -1.28 8.46
C ALA A 6 17.01 -0.28 7.48
N VAL A 7 17.19 -0.70 6.23
CA VAL A 7 17.70 0.17 5.15
C VAL A 7 16.70 1.29 4.85
N PHE A 8 15.41 0.97 4.71
CA PHE A 8 14.36 1.97 4.46
C PHE A 8 14.25 3.04 5.56
N ASP A 9 14.33 2.63 6.83
CA ASP A 9 14.26 3.54 7.97
C ASP A 9 15.48 4.49 8.02
N GLY A 10 16.65 4.04 7.57
CA GLY A 10 17.85 4.87 7.42
C GLY A 10 17.79 5.90 6.28
N ILE A 11 16.95 5.66 5.25
CA ILE A 11 16.84 6.52 4.04
C ILE A 11 15.75 7.61 4.20
N GLN A 12 15.05 7.67 5.33
CA GLN A 12 13.88 8.54 5.61
C GLN A 12 14.07 10.05 5.31
N GLN A 13 15.28 10.55 5.07
CA GLN A 13 15.51 11.95 4.67
C GLN A 13 15.35 12.24 3.15
N GLN A 14 15.29 11.23 2.27
CA GLN A 14 15.17 11.46 0.80
C GLN A 14 14.19 10.51 0.07
N ALA A 15 13.32 9.79 0.78
CA ALA A 15 12.58 8.66 0.21
C ALA A 15 11.73 9.00 -1.04
N LEU A 16 12.18 8.51 -2.21
CA LEU A 16 11.48 8.52 -3.48
C LEU A 16 10.24 7.61 -3.40
N THR A 17 9.13 7.99 -4.06
CA THR A 17 7.85 7.23 -4.12
C THR A 17 7.99 5.71 -4.36
N PRO A 18 8.91 5.21 -5.21
CA PRO A 18 9.06 3.77 -5.45
C PRO A 18 9.43 2.97 -4.19
N SER A 19 10.18 3.57 -3.25
CA SER A 19 10.62 2.89 -2.02
C SER A 19 9.45 2.58 -1.08
N TRP A 20 8.50 3.51 -0.92
CA TRP A 20 7.28 3.29 -0.15
C TRP A 20 6.40 2.20 -0.76
N ASN A 21 6.23 2.23 -2.08
CA ASN A 21 5.44 1.26 -2.82
C ASN A 21 5.97 -0.17 -2.65
N VAL A 22 7.29 -0.36 -2.74
CA VAL A 22 7.94 -1.66 -2.52
C VAL A 22 7.71 -2.15 -1.09
N MET A 23 7.87 -1.28 -0.09
CA MET A 23 7.71 -1.67 1.31
C MET A 23 6.25 -2.01 1.63
N ILE A 24 5.30 -1.17 1.19
CA ILE A 24 3.87 -1.42 1.39
C ILE A 24 3.46 -2.73 0.70
N ALA A 25 3.93 -2.99 -0.53
CA ALA A 25 3.68 -4.26 -1.22
C ALA A 25 4.25 -5.45 -0.46
N ALA A 26 5.49 -5.35 0.02
CA ALA A 26 6.13 -6.43 0.77
C ALA A 26 5.36 -6.77 2.05
N TYR A 27 4.89 -5.77 2.81
CA TYR A 27 4.10 -6.05 4.02
C TYR A 27 2.69 -6.55 3.68
N ALA A 28 2.04 -5.94 2.67
CA ALA A 28 0.70 -6.31 2.24
C ALA A 28 0.61 -7.74 1.71
N GLN A 29 1.62 -8.23 0.96
CA GLN A 29 1.67 -9.60 0.43
C GLN A 29 2.07 -10.64 1.47
N ASN A 30 2.78 -10.24 2.53
CA ASN A 30 3.17 -11.15 3.61
C ASN A 30 2.13 -11.24 4.73
N GLY A 31 0.93 -10.66 4.53
CA GLY A 31 -0.16 -10.68 5.51
C GLY A 31 0.00 -9.73 6.69
N ASP A 32 1.09 -8.97 6.76
CA ASP A 32 1.28 -7.93 7.77
C ASP A 32 0.62 -6.61 7.32
N PHE A 33 -0.70 -6.67 7.22
CA PHE A 33 -1.49 -5.57 6.71
C PHE A 33 -1.41 -4.32 7.62
N LEU A 34 -1.29 -4.51 8.94
CA LEU A 34 -1.17 -3.41 9.89
C LEU A 34 0.08 -2.57 9.59
N GLU A 35 1.21 -3.22 9.34
CA GLU A 35 2.45 -2.51 9.03
C GLU A 35 2.40 -1.90 7.62
N ALA A 36 1.77 -2.58 6.65
CA ALA A 36 1.51 -2.02 5.33
C ALA A 36 0.66 -0.73 5.42
N ARG A 37 -0.37 -0.72 6.27
CA ARG A 37 -1.23 0.44 6.52
C ARG A 37 -0.47 1.59 7.18
N ARG A 38 0.37 1.30 8.19
CA ARG A 38 1.21 2.33 8.83
C ARG A 38 2.15 3.00 7.85
N LEU A 39 2.79 2.23 6.97
CA LEU A 39 3.67 2.79 5.95
C LEU A 39 2.89 3.60 4.91
N PHE A 40 1.71 3.11 4.52
CA PHE A 40 0.81 3.84 3.64
C PHE A 40 0.41 5.20 4.23
N ASP A 41 0.08 5.23 5.52
CA ASP A 41 -0.30 6.46 6.22
C ASP A 41 0.87 7.44 6.34
N ARG A 42 2.11 6.94 6.45
CA ARG A 42 3.34 7.75 6.46
C ARG A 42 3.84 8.17 5.09
N ALA A 43 3.37 7.55 4.00
CA ALA A 43 3.83 7.85 2.65
C ALA A 43 3.45 9.31 2.25
N PRO A 44 4.43 10.16 1.90
CA PRO A 44 4.19 11.58 1.58
C PRO A 44 3.46 11.78 0.25
N ARG A 45 3.58 10.82 -0.67
CA ARG A 45 2.80 10.74 -1.92
C ARG A 45 2.25 9.34 -2.08
N ARG A 46 0.95 9.26 -2.34
CA ARG A 46 0.23 8.01 -2.59
C ARG A 46 -0.28 8.06 -4.03
N ASP A 47 0.43 7.38 -4.92
CA ASP A 47 0.00 7.27 -6.31
C ASP A 47 -1.02 6.13 -6.45
N VAL A 48 -1.55 5.95 -7.65
CA VAL A 48 -2.52 4.88 -7.95
C VAL A 48 -1.95 3.53 -7.53
N PHE A 49 -0.66 3.29 -7.76
CA PHE A 49 -0.01 2.03 -7.42
C PHE A 49 0.02 1.79 -5.90
N THR A 50 0.29 2.83 -5.10
CA THR A 50 0.24 2.73 -3.63
C THR A 50 -1.15 2.28 -3.15
N TRP A 51 -2.22 2.85 -3.71
CA TRP A 51 -3.59 2.50 -3.36
C TRP A 51 -3.97 1.09 -3.83
N THR A 52 -3.64 0.71 -5.05
CA THR A 52 -3.96 -0.62 -5.60
C THR A 52 -3.26 -1.73 -4.82
N THR A 53 -2.01 -1.50 -4.44
CA THR A 53 -1.23 -2.44 -3.63
C THR A 53 -1.89 -2.69 -2.28
N LEU A 54 -2.32 -1.62 -1.58
CA LEU A 54 -2.97 -1.75 -0.28
C LEU A 54 -4.35 -2.41 -0.40
N MET A 55 -5.13 -2.08 -1.44
CA MET A 55 -6.42 -2.72 -1.70
C MET A 55 -6.27 -4.22 -1.93
N HIS A 56 -5.25 -4.63 -2.70
CA HIS A 56 -5.03 -6.04 -3.00
C HIS A 56 -4.63 -6.82 -1.74
N GLY A 57 -3.71 -6.29 -0.93
CA GLY A 57 -3.37 -6.88 0.37
C GLY A 57 -4.56 -6.96 1.32
N ALA A 58 -5.38 -5.90 1.39
CA ALA A 58 -6.60 -5.92 2.18
C ALA A 58 -7.60 -6.98 1.71
N ALA A 59 -7.79 -7.12 0.40
CA ALA A 59 -8.72 -8.11 -0.16
C ALA A 59 -8.28 -9.55 0.18
N GLN A 60 -6.98 -9.82 0.12
CA GLN A 60 -6.41 -11.15 0.38
C GLN A 60 -6.37 -11.51 1.87
N HIS A 61 -6.10 -10.55 2.76
CA HIS A 61 -5.83 -10.85 4.18
C HIS A 61 -6.89 -10.35 5.17
N GLU A 62 -7.59 -9.26 4.86
CA GLU A 62 -8.66 -8.70 5.70
C GLU A 62 -10.07 -8.87 5.09
N GLY A 63 -10.13 -9.31 3.82
CA GLY A 63 -11.35 -9.51 3.07
C GLY A 63 -11.81 -8.29 2.26
N ILE A 64 -12.71 -8.56 1.31
CA ILE A 64 -13.19 -7.61 0.30
C ILE A 64 -13.84 -6.35 0.92
N ALA A 65 -14.42 -6.46 2.11
CA ALA A 65 -15.02 -5.32 2.80
C ALA A 65 -13.99 -4.25 3.18
N SER A 66 -12.80 -4.67 3.65
CA SER A 66 -11.69 -3.76 3.97
C SER A 66 -11.15 -3.10 2.70
N ALA A 67 -10.94 -3.89 1.65
CA ALA A 67 -10.53 -3.38 0.33
C ALA A 67 -11.49 -2.32 -0.22
N ARG A 68 -12.81 -2.54 -0.10
CA ARG A 68 -13.83 -1.53 -0.50
C ARG A 68 -13.75 -0.26 0.35
N GLY A 69 -13.43 -0.37 1.63
CA GLY A 69 -13.20 0.79 2.51
C GLY A 69 -12.03 1.64 2.02
N ILE A 70 -10.93 1.00 1.64
CA ILE A 70 -9.73 1.65 1.12
C ILE A 70 -10.01 2.31 -0.24
N PHE A 71 -10.71 1.61 -1.14
CA PHE A 71 -11.15 2.17 -2.43
C PHE A 71 -11.97 3.46 -2.26
N ARG A 72 -12.84 3.51 -1.24
CA ARG A 72 -13.64 4.71 -0.97
C ARG A 72 -12.79 5.92 -0.56
N LEU A 73 -11.67 5.69 0.12
CA LEU A 73 -10.76 6.73 0.59
C LEU A 73 -9.82 7.28 -0.51
N MET A 74 -9.73 6.60 -1.66
CA MET A 74 -8.86 7.03 -2.76
C MET A 74 -9.39 8.34 -3.40
N PRO A 75 -8.59 9.44 -3.41
CA PRO A 75 -8.97 10.67 -4.09
C PRO A 75 -8.81 10.51 -5.61
N GLY A 76 -9.76 11.03 -6.38
CA GLY A 76 -9.68 11.03 -7.85
C GLY A 76 -9.77 9.64 -8.51
N ARG A 77 -10.74 8.81 -8.10
CA ARG A 77 -10.98 7.44 -8.62
C ARG A 77 -10.91 7.41 -10.15
N THR A 78 -9.85 6.83 -10.71
CA THR A 78 -9.66 6.61 -12.15
C THR A 78 -10.07 5.19 -12.54
N ALA A 79 -10.26 4.91 -13.84
CA ALA A 79 -10.64 3.58 -14.35
C ALA A 79 -9.70 2.45 -13.88
N VAL A 80 -8.41 2.75 -13.65
CA VAL A 80 -7.42 1.80 -13.13
C VAL A 80 -7.78 1.31 -11.72
N SER A 81 -8.32 2.19 -10.86
CA SER A 81 -8.74 1.82 -9.50
C SER A 81 -9.90 0.81 -9.48
N TRP A 82 -10.80 0.88 -10.46
CA TRP A 82 -11.90 -0.06 -10.62
C TRP A 82 -11.43 -1.44 -11.09
N ASN A 83 -10.47 -1.49 -12.02
CA ASN A 83 -9.93 -2.75 -12.52
C ASN A 83 -9.22 -3.56 -11.42
N SER A 84 -8.53 -2.87 -10.51
CA SER A 84 -7.89 -3.52 -9.35
C SER A 84 -8.86 -4.10 -8.32
N MET A 85 -10.16 -3.76 -8.38
CA MET A 85 -11.19 -4.32 -7.50
C MET A 85 -11.87 -5.57 -8.10
N ILE A 86 -11.73 -5.80 -9.41
CA ILE A 86 -12.33 -6.93 -10.14
C ILE A 86 -11.31 -8.06 -10.37
N ALA A 87 -10.01 -7.73 -10.41
CA ALA A 87 -8.91 -8.68 -10.60
C ALA A 87 -8.59 -9.52 -9.36
#